data_AF-A0A7K3XD74-F1
#
_entry.id   AF-A0A7K3XD74-F1
#
_cell.length_a   1.000
_cell.length_b   1.000
_cell.length_c   1.000
_cell.angle_alpha   90.00
_cell.angle_beta   90.00
_cell.angle_gamma   90.00
#
_symmetry.space_group_name_H-M   'P 1'
#
loop_
_entity.id
_entity.type
_entity.pdbx_description
1 polymer ?
#
loop_
_entity_poly.entity_id
_entity_poly.type
_entity_poly.pdbx_seq_one_letter_code
_entity_poly.pdbx_strand_id
1 'polypeptide(L)' 'MSTAPECILANELGIPYAAIAMATDYDSWKEDEIPVSWEEILAVFGQNVHNVINILLKVIPSI' A
#
# COMPACT_ATOMS: atom_id res chain seq x y z
N MET A 1 -4.19 -3.69 -6.33
CA MET A 1 -5.50 -4.37 -6.33
C MET A 1 -5.42 -5.67 -5.52
N SER A 2 -5.56 -5.62 -4.19
CA SER A 2 -5.43 -6.81 -3.32
C SER A 2 -6.32 -6.76 -2.08
N THR A 3 -6.60 -5.57 -1.55
CA THR A 3 -7.20 -5.35 -0.22
C THR A 3 -8.64 -5.83 -0.04
N ALA A 4 -9.45 -5.89 -1.11
CA ALA A 4 -10.88 -6.16 -0.97
C ALA A 4 -11.20 -7.54 -0.36
N PRO A 5 -10.77 -8.68 -0.93
CA PRO A 5 -11.10 -9.98 -0.36
C PRO A 5 -10.48 -10.20 1.04
N GLU A 6 -9.24 -9.76 1.27
CA GLU A 6 -8.56 -9.95 2.57
C GLU A 6 -9.25 -9.17 3.72
N CYS A 7 -9.68 -7.93 3.48
CA CYS A 7 -10.37 -7.11 4.48
C CYS A 7 -11.74 -7.70 4.84
N ILE A 8 -12.49 -8.16 3.84
CA ILE A 8 -13.81 -8.79 4.04
C ILE A 8 -13.65 -10.08 4.86
N LEU A 9 -12.71 -10.95 4.48
CA LEU A 9 -12.47 -12.22 5.18
C LEU A 9 -12.00 -12.02 6.62
N ALA A 10 -11.13 -11.02 6.88
CA ALA A 10 -10.71 -10.70 8.24
C ALA A 10 -11.90 -10.26 9.11
N ASN A 11 -12.81 -9.45 8.57
CA ASN A 11 -14.02 -9.03 9.25
C ASN A 11 -14.99 -10.21 9.52
N GLU A 12 -15.14 -11.15 8.57
CA GLU A 12 -15.93 -12.37 8.76
C GLU A 12 -15.40 -13.24 9.91
N LEU A 13 -14.08 -13.26 10.12
CA LEU A 13 -13.41 -14.00 11.19
C LEU A 13 -13.28 -13.21 12.50
N GLY A 14 -13.74 -11.96 12.55
CA GLY A 14 -13.59 -11.08 13.71
C GLY A 14 -12.13 -10.70 14.01
N ILE A 15 -11.24 -10.75 13.02
CA ILE A 15 -9.83 -10.38 13.15
C ILE A 15 -9.70 -8.88 12.88
N PRO A 16 -9.17 -8.07 13.82
CA PRO A 16 -8.87 -6.67 13.56
C PRO A 16 -7.91 -6.52 12.37
N TYR A 17 -8.33 -5.76 11.36
CA TYR A 17 -7.58 -5.58 10.12
C TYR A 17 -7.34 -4.09 9.84
N ALA A 18 -6.12 -3.75 9.43
CA ALA A 18 -5.74 -2.42 8.99
C ALA A 18 -4.84 -2.52 7.76
N ALA A 19 -5.05 -1.65 6.77
CA ALA A 19 -4.24 -1.58 5.56
C ALA A 19 -3.47 -0.25 5.48
N ILE A 20 -2.25 -0.31 4.97
CA ILE A 20 -1.42 0.86 4.63
C ILE A 20 -1.18 0.81 3.13
N ALA A 21 -1.84 1.68 2.36
CA ALA A 21 -1.63 1.79 0.93
C ALA A 21 -0.42 2.70 0.63
N MET A 22 0.44 2.28 -0.28
CA MET A 22 1.52 3.10 -0.82
C MET A 22 1.09 3.67 -2.17
N ALA A 23 1.09 4.99 -2.31
CA ALA A 23 0.89 5.63 -3.60
C ALA A 23 2.15 5.44 -4.46
N THR A 24 2.00 4.82 -5.63
CA THR A 24 3.10 4.49 -6.55
C THR A 24 3.09 5.30 -7.84
N ASP A 25 1.91 5.78 -8.23
CA ASP A 25 1.67 6.42 -9.52
C ASP A 25 0.37 7.23 -9.45
N TYR A 26 0.10 8.02 -10.50
CA TYR A 26 -1.11 8.82 -10.64
C TYR A 26 -2.19 8.12 -11.49
N ASP A 27 -2.14 6.81 -11.60
CA ASP A 27 -3.02 6.05 -12.50
C ASP A 27 -2.95 6.63 -13.93
N SER A 28 -4.10 6.93 -14.55
CA SER A 28 -4.18 7.34 -15.96
C SER A 28 -4.81 8.72 -16.15
N TRP A 29 -5.04 9.49 -15.07
CA TRP A 29 -5.70 10.80 -15.18
C TRP A 29 -4.72 11.96 -15.43
N LYS A 30 -3.44 11.76 -15.16
CA LYS A 30 -2.41 12.79 -15.26
C LYS A 30 -1.71 12.69 -16.62
N GLU A 31 -1.98 13.64 -17.51
CA GLU A 31 -1.53 13.61 -18.91
C GLU A 31 -0.14 14.28 -19.13
N ASP A 32 0.37 15.03 -18.14
CA ASP A 32 1.68 15.69 -18.17
C ASP A 32 2.83 14.80 -17.67
N GLU A 33 2.56 13.54 -17.34
CA GLU A 33 3.55 12.55 -16.93
C GLU A 33 3.61 11.36 -17.89
N ILE A 34 4.71 10.60 -17.77
CA ILE A 34 4.90 9.37 -18.56
C ILE A 34 3.81 8.36 -18.13
N PRO A 35 3.18 7.65 -19.08
CA PRO A 35 2.21 6.61 -18.76
C PRO A 35 2.80 5.57 -17.81
N VAL A 36 2.01 5.16 -16.81
CA VAL A 36 2.45 4.25 -15.75
C VAL A 36 3.09 2.97 -16.31
N SER A 37 4.32 2.71 -15.88
CA SER A 37 5.04 1.46 -16.14
C SER A 37 5.26 0.64 -14.87
N TRP A 38 5.47 -0.66 -15.03
CA TRP A 38 5.74 -1.55 -13.90
C TRP A 38 7.06 -1.20 -13.19
N GLU A 39 8.05 -0.80 -13.98
CA GLU A 39 9.37 -0.38 -13.51
C GLU A 39 9.30 0.86 -12.62
N GLU A 40 8.47 1.85 -12.98
CA GLU A 40 8.25 3.06 -12.19
C GLU A 40 7.53 2.74 -10.88
N ILE A 41 6.49 1.89 -10.93
CA ILE A 41 5.79 1.42 -9.72
C ILE A 41 6.78 0.79 -8.74
N LEU A 42 7.66 -0.09 -9.21
CA LEU A 42 8.68 -0.74 -8.35
C LEU A 42 9.70 0.26 -7.80
N ALA A 43 10.11 1.25 -8.60
CA ALA A 43 11.03 2.29 -8.16
C ALA A 43 10.43 3.13 -7.02
N VAL A 44 9.18 3.59 -7.17
CA VAL A 44 8.47 4.38 -6.15
C VAL A 44 8.15 3.51 -4.92
N PHE A 45 7.77 2.24 -5.12
CA PHE A 45 7.59 1.28 -4.03
C PHE A 45 8.86 1.14 -3.18
N GLY A 46 10.03 0.98 -3.82
CA GLY A 46 11.32 0.87 -3.13
C GLY A 46 11.69 2.10 -2.30
N GLN A 47 11.26 3.29 -2.73
CA GLN A 47 11.42 4.53 -1.96
C GLN A 47 10.48 4.56 -0.74
N ASN A 48 9.26 4.06 -0.90
CA ASN A 48 8.23 4.10 0.14
C ASN A 48 8.36 3.01 1.22
N VAL A 49 8.90 1.83 0.87
CA VAL A 49 8.87 0.64 1.73
C VAL A 49 9.51 0.86 3.11
N HIS A 50 10.59 1.64 3.17
CA HIS A 50 11.29 1.94 4.43
C HIS A 50 10.41 2.72 5.40
N ASN A 51 9.58 3.64 4.90
CA ASN A 51 8.65 4.40 5.73
C ASN A 51 7.55 3.49 6.30
N VAL A 52 7.01 2.58 5.49
CA VAL A 52 6.01 1.61 5.95
C VAL A 52 6.58 0.66 6.99
N ILE A 53 7.80 0.14 6.77
CA ILE A 53 8.49 -0.70 7.77
C ILE A 53 8.64 0.06 9.09
N ASN A 54 9.09 1.31 9.04
CA ASN A 54 9.24 2.13 10.24
C ASN A 54 7.92 2.38 10.97
N ILE A 55 6.80 2.54 10.25
CA ILE A 55 5.47 2.66 10.85
C ILE A 55 5.10 1.35 11.55
N LEU A 56 5.24 0.20 10.88
CA LEU A 56 4.89 -1.11 11.44
C LEU A 56 5.70 -1.42 12.70
N LEU A 57 7.01 -1.16 12.69
CA LEU A 57 7.90 -1.38 13.84
C LEU A 57 7.53 -0.51 15.05
N LYS A 58 6.92 0.66 14.84
CA LYS A 58 6.48 1.56 15.91
C LYS A 58 5.07 1.25 16.41
N VAL A 59 4.17 0.90 15.49
CA VAL A 59 2.75 0.72 15.78
C VAL A 59 2.47 -0.65 16.40
N ILE A 60 3.04 -1.74 15.87
CA ILE A 60 2.76 -3.10 16.36
C ILE A 60 3.01 -3.26 17.87
N PRO A 61 4.12 -2.76 18.46
CA PRO A 61 4.33 -2.86 19.92
C PRO A 61 3.36 -2.03 20.78
N SER A 62 2.55 -1.15 20.17
CA SER A 62 1.61 -0.26 20.88
C SER A 62 0.17 -0.77 20.92
N ILE A 63 -0.10 -1.93 20.30
CA ILE A 63 -1.40 -2.61 20.22
C ILE A 63 -1.37 -3.84 21.13
#